data_AF-A0A645GRL2-F1
#
_entry.id   AF-A0A645GRL2-F1
#
_cell.length_a   1.000
_cell.length_b   1.000
_cell.length_c   1.000
_cell.angle_alpha   90.00
_cell.angle_beta   90.00
_cell.angle_gamma   90.00
#
_symmetry.space_group_name_H-M   'P 1'
#
loop_
_entity.id
_entity.type
_entity.pdbx_description
1 polymer ?
#
loop_
_entity_poly.entity_id
_entity_poly.type
_entity_poly.pdbx_seq_one_letter_code
_entity_poly.pdbx_strand_id
1 'polypeptide(L)'
;MPNLEKINFSEGLEYIAAGAISGCPKLQPFKLPQSLKYIGRLDAGEGSYHPFKYTEQEFVIFGDGVLRAYNGTDTTITIPNNVKVLSFLGGIIKKDTEKVIIPESVKILESLYVPNNQWLSGGAPMINLKEIYFPASIQKLGDDFYYTSIMWLESLKADKYVTFYVKKGSFMESVFKFHNMAYKYY
;
A
#
# COMPACT_ATOMS: atom_id res chain seq x y z
N MET A 1 -9.76 3.33 23.05
CA MET A 1 -9.42 3.33 24.49
C MET A 1 -8.66 4.62 24.77
N PRO A 2 -9.32 5.69 25.24
CA PRO A 2 -8.77 7.05 25.16
C PRO A 2 -7.50 7.27 26.01
N ASN A 3 -7.28 6.41 27.00
CA ASN A 3 -6.15 6.51 27.94
C ASN A 3 -5.07 5.43 27.71
N LEU A 4 -5.15 4.63 26.65
CA LEU A 4 -4.11 3.65 26.36
C LEU A 4 -2.83 4.36 25.89
N GLU A 5 -1.75 4.24 26.67
CA GLU A 5 -0.47 4.91 26.39
C GLU A 5 0.60 3.97 25.83
N LYS A 6 0.56 2.68 26.20
CA LYS A 6 1.56 1.69 25.82
C LYS A 6 0.90 0.40 25.38
N ILE A 7 1.47 -0.22 24.35
CA ILE A 7 1.10 -1.57 23.89
C ILE A 7 2.37 -2.36 23.63
N ASN A 8 2.38 -3.62 24.06
CA ASN A 8 3.45 -4.56 23.77
C ASN A 8 2.84 -5.73 23.02
N PHE A 9 3.30 -5.96 21.79
CA PHE A 9 2.90 -7.12 21.01
C PHE A 9 3.79 -8.31 21.36
N SER A 10 3.19 -9.49 21.47
CA SER A 10 3.94 -10.72 21.68
C SER A 10 4.58 -11.17 20.36
N GLU A 11 5.80 -11.69 20.42
CA GLU A 11 6.36 -12.45 19.30
C GLU A 11 5.49 -13.69 19.05
N GLY A 12 5.17 -13.95 17.78
CA GLY A 12 4.14 -14.90 17.35
C GLY A 12 2.82 -14.26 16.97
N LEU A 13 2.60 -12.96 17.24
CA LEU A 13 1.47 -12.24 16.69
C LEU A 13 1.64 -12.07 15.17
N GLU A 14 0.73 -12.65 14.41
CA GLU A 14 0.81 -12.64 12.94
C GLU A 14 -0.12 -11.60 12.29
N TYR A 15 -1.20 -11.19 12.98
CA TYR A 15 -2.25 -10.34 12.41
C TYR A 15 -2.66 -9.24 13.39
N ILE A 16 -2.69 -7.99 12.90
CA ILE A 16 -3.35 -6.87 13.58
C ILE A 16 -4.47 -6.37 12.67
N ALA A 17 -5.72 -6.52 13.13
CA ALA A 17 -6.89 -6.12 12.35
C ALA A 17 -6.97 -4.60 12.14
N ALA A 18 -7.69 -4.18 11.09
CA ALA A 18 -7.99 -2.77 10.87
C ALA A 18 -8.75 -2.20 12.09
N GLY A 19 -8.40 -0.98 12.50
CA GLY A 19 -9.01 -0.32 13.66
C GLY A 19 -8.67 -0.90 15.04
N ALA A 20 -7.79 -1.92 15.13
CA ALA A 20 -7.45 -2.56 16.41
C ALA A 20 -6.94 -1.59 17.51
N ILE A 21 -6.37 -0.46 17.10
CA ILE A 21 -5.91 0.63 17.99
C ILE A 21 -6.62 1.97 17.71
N SER A 22 -7.76 1.97 17.03
CA SER A 22 -8.54 3.18 16.77
C SER A 22 -9.02 3.83 18.08
N GLY A 23 -9.06 5.16 18.12
CA GLY A 23 -9.47 5.92 19.30
C GLY A 23 -8.53 5.76 20.50
N CYS A 24 -7.23 5.61 20.25
CA CYS A 24 -6.16 5.61 21.26
C CYS A 24 -5.23 6.84 21.05
N PRO A 25 -5.71 8.07 21.33
CA PRO A 25 -5.00 9.32 21.02
C PRO A 25 -3.72 9.53 21.84
N LYS A 26 -3.60 8.86 22.99
CA LYS A 26 -2.44 8.94 23.88
C LYS A 26 -1.39 7.86 23.63
N LEU A 27 -1.67 6.93 22.70
CA LEU A 27 -0.80 5.79 22.43
C LEU A 27 0.55 6.29 21.90
N GLN A 28 1.61 5.91 22.59
CA GLN A 28 2.98 6.23 22.20
C GLN A 28 3.46 5.29 21.08
N PRO A 29 4.53 5.66 20.34
CA PRO A 29 5.19 4.75 19.42
C PRO A 29 5.53 3.41 20.05
N PHE A 30 5.25 2.34 19.29
CA PHE A 30 5.46 0.96 19.70
C PHE A 30 6.20 0.20 18.61
N LYS A 31 6.78 -0.95 18.97
CA LYS A 31 7.43 -1.85 18.03
C LYS A 31 6.45 -2.89 17.52
N LEU A 32 6.50 -3.19 16.23
CA LEU A 32 5.79 -4.32 15.64
C LEU A 32 6.63 -5.59 15.79
N PRO A 33 6.00 -6.74 16.07
CA PRO A 33 6.71 -8.00 16.23
C PRO A 33 7.23 -8.49 14.87
N GLN A 34 8.32 -9.27 14.87
CA GLN A 34 8.91 -9.80 13.64
C GLN A 34 8.04 -10.88 12.99
N SER A 35 7.17 -11.52 13.77
CA SER A 35 6.18 -12.48 13.26
C SER A 35 5.02 -11.85 12.49
N LEU A 36 4.89 -10.52 12.50
CA LEU A 36 3.73 -9.85 11.93
C LEU A 36 3.69 -9.99 10.40
N LYS A 37 2.62 -10.58 9.88
CA LYS A 37 2.38 -10.81 8.45
C LYS A 37 1.41 -9.78 7.87
N TYR A 38 0.47 -9.29 8.67
CA TYR A 38 -0.56 -8.36 8.19
C TYR A 38 -0.88 -7.30 9.25
N ILE A 39 -1.03 -6.07 8.79
CA ILE A 39 -1.56 -4.95 9.57
C ILE A 39 -2.63 -4.22 8.78
N GLY A 40 -3.84 -4.23 9.31
CA GLY A 40 -4.95 -3.49 8.73
C GLY A 40 -4.76 -1.98 8.90
N ARG A 41 -5.67 -1.20 8.33
CA ARG A 41 -5.68 0.25 8.51
C ARG A 41 -5.90 0.62 9.98
N LEU A 42 -4.83 1.05 10.65
CA LEU A 42 -4.87 1.40 12.08
C LEU A 42 -5.42 2.80 12.35
N ASP A 43 -5.38 3.67 11.35
CA ASP A 43 -5.66 5.10 11.45
C ASP A 43 -7.07 5.50 10.96
N ALA A 44 -8.00 4.55 10.94
CA ALA A 44 -9.38 4.84 10.62
C ALA A 44 -10.11 5.46 11.84
N GLY A 45 -10.32 6.78 11.81
CA GLY A 45 -11.15 7.52 12.78
C GLY A 45 -10.47 8.75 13.40
N GLU A 46 -11.26 9.72 13.87
CA GLU A 46 -10.75 10.89 14.60
C GLU A 46 -9.99 10.50 15.88
N GLY A 47 -8.86 11.15 16.15
CA GLY A 47 -8.03 10.87 17.32
C GLY A 47 -7.21 9.57 17.25
N SER A 48 -7.08 8.97 16.07
CA SER A 48 -6.28 7.75 15.88
C SER A 48 -4.79 8.05 15.87
N TYR A 49 -4.00 7.21 16.54
CA TYR A 49 -2.55 7.22 16.45
C TYR A 49 -2.11 6.77 15.05
N HIS A 50 -1.18 7.49 14.43
CA HIS A 50 -0.60 7.16 13.11
C HIS A 50 0.82 6.59 13.28
N PRO A 51 0.99 5.30 13.65
CA PRO A 51 2.30 4.71 13.97
C PRO A 51 3.34 4.85 12.85
N PHE A 52 2.87 4.93 11.60
CA PHE A 52 3.73 4.94 10.42
C PHE A 52 4.19 6.34 9.99
N LYS A 53 3.60 7.41 10.55
CA LYS A 53 3.95 8.80 10.22
C LYS A 53 5.13 9.34 11.05
N TYR A 54 5.45 8.67 12.15
CA TYR A 54 6.44 9.13 13.14
C TYR A 54 7.72 8.28 13.18
N THR A 55 8.00 7.52 12.11
CA THR A 55 9.26 6.77 11.98
C THR A 55 10.22 7.51 11.07
N GLU A 56 11.50 7.54 11.44
CA GLU A 56 12.59 8.08 10.62
C GLU A 56 12.95 7.16 9.45
N GLN A 57 12.39 5.95 9.42
CA GLN A 57 12.59 5.01 8.32
C GLN A 57 11.90 5.50 7.06
N GLU A 58 12.67 5.56 5.98
CA GLU A 58 12.17 5.90 4.65
C GLU A 58 11.16 4.85 4.16
N PHE A 59 11.53 3.56 4.20
CA PHE A 59 10.61 2.45 3.94
C PHE A 59 10.20 1.80 5.26
N VAL A 60 8.89 1.87 5.56
CA VAL A 60 8.34 1.28 6.77
C VAL A 60 8.00 -0.17 6.50
N ILE A 61 8.98 -1.04 6.76
CA ILE A 61 8.93 -2.48 6.53
C ILE A 61 8.93 -3.19 7.89
N PHE A 62 8.02 -4.14 8.06
CA PHE A 62 7.98 -4.99 9.26
C PHE A 62 7.89 -6.47 8.89
N GLY A 63 8.12 -7.29 9.92
CA GLY A 63 8.16 -8.74 9.80
C GLY A 63 9.04 -9.21 8.65
N ASP A 64 8.59 -10.27 7.98
CA ASP A 64 9.30 -10.83 6.81
C ASP A 64 8.99 -10.06 5.52
N GLY A 65 9.40 -8.78 5.46
CA GLY A 65 9.37 -7.98 4.24
C GLY A 65 8.00 -7.39 3.88
N VAL A 66 7.17 -7.05 4.87
CA VAL A 66 5.86 -6.40 4.64
C VAL A 66 6.04 -4.89 4.60
N LEU A 67 5.93 -4.29 3.42
CA LEU A 67 6.01 -2.84 3.25
C LEU A 67 4.63 -2.20 3.45
N ARG A 68 4.58 -1.18 4.30
CA ARG A 68 3.34 -0.49 4.68
C ARG A 68 3.29 0.98 4.28
N ALA A 69 4.42 1.68 4.35
CA ALA A 69 4.48 3.09 4.01
C ALA A 69 5.87 3.44 3.46
N TYR A 70 5.88 4.52 2.68
CA TYR A 70 7.08 5.22 2.25
C TYR A 70 7.01 6.64 2.81
N ASN A 71 8.07 7.08 3.48
CA ASN A 71 8.20 8.41 4.10
C ASN A 71 9.20 9.31 3.36
N GLY A 72 9.88 8.79 2.33
CA GLY A 72 10.74 9.59 1.48
C GLY A 72 9.95 10.50 0.54
N THR A 73 10.71 11.25 -0.26
CA THR A 73 10.19 12.30 -1.15
C THR A 73 10.52 12.05 -2.61
N ASP A 74 11.04 10.89 -2.95
CA ASP A 74 11.45 10.60 -4.32
C ASP A 74 10.25 10.57 -5.26
N THR A 75 10.45 11.15 -6.45
CA THR A 75 9.48 11.09 -7.54
C THR A 75 9.46 9.71 -8.20
N THR A 76 10.60 9.01 -8.18
CA THR A 76 10.71 7.61 -8.63
C THR A 76 10.99 6.72 -7.42
N ILE A 77 9.99 5.96 -7.01
CA ILE A 77 10.10 5.03 -5.89
C ILE A 77 10.48 3.65 -6.42
N THR A 78 11.67 3.18 -6.08
CA THR A 78 12.07 1.78 -6.30
C THR A 78 11.91 1.03 -4.98
N ILE A 79 10.95 0.10 -4.93
CA ILE A 79 10.72 -0.69 -3.73
C ILE A 79 11.94 -1.60 -3.47
N PRO A 80 12.46 -1.68 -2.23
CA PRO A 80 13.62 -2.50 -1.91
C PRO A 80 13.40 -4.01 -2.11
N ASN A 81 14.46 -4.74 -2.50
CA ASN A 81 14.41 -6.18 -2.77
C ASN A 81 14.15 -7.07 -1.53
N ASN A 82 14.19 -6.52 -0.31
CA ASN A 82 13.79 -7.25 0.89
C ASN A 82 12.26 -7.24 1.10
N VAL A 83 11.50 -6.53 0.26
CA VAL A 83 10.03 -6.49 0.33
C VAL A 83 9.44 -7.70 -0.38
N LYS A 84 8.60 -8.44 0.34
CA LYS A 84 7.85 -9.62 -0.14
C LYS A 84 6.36 -9.34 -0.30
N VAL A 85 5.82 -8.44 0.52
CA VAL A 85 4.39 -8.10 0.55
C VAL A 85 4.21 -6.59 0.48
N LEU A 86 3.38 -6.14 -0.47
CA LEU A 86 2.89 -4.76 -0.52
C LEU A 86 1.52 -4.68 0.14
N SER A 87 1.50 -4.26 1.40
CA SER A 87 0.26 -4.25 2.19
C SER A 87 -0.72 -3.14 1.79
N PHE A 88 -0.22 -2.02 1.29
CA PHE A 88 -1.05 -0.90 0.80
C PHE A 88 -0.23 0.01 -0.12
N LEU A 89 -0.38 -0.13 -1.44
CA LEU A 89 0.39 0.70 -2.37
C LEU A 89 0.01 2.19 -2.29
N GLY A 90 -1.22 2.50 -1.89
CA GLY A 90 -1.66 3.89 -1.65
C GLY A 90 -0.93 4.57 -0.49
N GLY A 91 -0.34 3.82 0.44
CA GLY A 91 0.49 4.36 1.52
C GLY A 91 1.91 4.75 1.07
N ILE A 92 2.31 4.24 -0.10
CA ILE A 92 3.63 4.46 -0.70
C ILE A 92 3.59 5.67 -1.64
N ILE A 93 2.54 5.78 -2.45
CA ILE A 93 2.40 6.84 -3.46
C ILE A 93 2.07 8.18 -2.79
N LYS A 94 2.86 9.22 -3.07
CA LYS A 94 2.67 10.60 -2.60
C LYS A 94 2.29 11.52 -3.76
N LYS A 95 1.95 12.77 -3.45
CA LYS A 95 1.56 13.79 -4.43
C LYS A 95 2.57 13.95 -5.58
N ASP A 96 3.86 13.91 -5.27
CA ASP A 96 4.94 14.15 -6.23
C ASP A 96 5.49 12.85 -6.84
N THR A 97 4.98 11.69 -6.42
CA THR A 97 5.39 10.40 -6.98
C THR A 97 4.95 10.33 -8.43
N GLU A 98 5.90 10.13 -9.34
CA GLU A 98 5.67 9.95 -10.78
C GLU A 98 5.79 8.49 -11.21
N LYS A 99 6.66 7.72 -10.57
CA LYS A 99 6.96 6.34 -10.98
C LYS A 99 7.14 5.44 -9.77
N VAL A 100 6.57 4.24 -9.85
CA VAL A 100 6.79 3.16 -8.88
C VAL A 100 7.32 1.92 -9.60
N ILE A 101 8.44 1.39 -9.12
CA ILE A 101 9.03 0.13 -9.58
C ILE A 101 8.92 -0.90 -8.46
N ILE A 102 8.16 -1.97 -8.73
CA ILE A 102 7.99 -3.07 -7.80
C ILE A 102 8.98 -4.20 -8.18
N PRO A 103 9.85 -4.67 -7.24
CA PRO A 103 10.88 -5.65 -7.54
C PRO A 103 10.34 -7.08 -7.57
N GLU A 104 11.13 -8.00 -8.15
CA GLU A 104 10.78 -9.44 -8.27
C GLU A 104 10.72 -10.21 -6.93
N SER A 105 11.12 -9.57 -5.84
CA SER A 105 10.97 -10.12 -4.49
C SER A 105 9.50 -10.10 -4.03
N VAL A 106 8.66 -9.20 -4.57
CA VAL A 106 7.26 -9.05 -4.17
C VAL A 106 6.40 -10.19 -4.72
N LYS A 107 5.76 -10.94 -3.81
CA LYS A 107 4.87 -12.06 -4.15
C LYS A 107 3.39 -11.73 -3.94
N ILE A 108 3.08 -10.79 -3.06
CA ILE A 108 1.72 -10.46 -2.65
C ILE A 108 1.49 -8.96 -2.77
N LEU A 109 0.38 -8.58 -3.39
CA LEU A 109 -0.12 -7.20 -3.45
C LEU A 109 -1.50 -7.15 -2.81
N GLU A 110 -1.58 -6.63 -1.58
CA GLU A 110 -2.82 -6.66 -0.79
C GLU A 110 -3.86 -5.65 -1.30
N SER A 111 -3.41 -4.45 -1.68
CA SER A 111 -4.30 -3.41 -2.21
C SER A 111 -3.54 -2.39 -3.05
N LEU A 112 -4.23 -1.89 -4.08
CA LEU A 112 -3.81 -0.85 -4.99
C LEU A 112 -4.90 0.21 -5.10
N TYR A 113 -4.72 1.31 -4.39
CA TYR A 113 -5.57 2.47 -4.51
C TYR A 113 -4.69 3.70 -4.66
N VAL A 114 -4.81 4.39 -5.79
CA VAL A 114 -4.17 5.69 -6.00
C VAL A 114 -5.29 6.72 -5.93
N PRO A 115 -5.39 7.51 -4.86
CA PRO A 115 -6.46 8.49 -4.75
C PRO A 115 -6.43 9.44 -5.94
N ASN A 116 -7.39 9.31 -6.87
CA ASN A 116 -7.65 10.35 -7.85
C ASN A 116 -8.63 11.36 -7.23
N ASN A 117 -8.67 12.55 -7.82
CA ASN A 117 -9.37 13.73 -7.33
C ASN A 117 -10.91 13.59 -7.16
N GLN A 118 -11.52 12.45 -7.49
CA GLN A 118 -12.98 12.34 -7.57
C GLN A 118 -13.70 11.99 -6.26
N TRP A 119 -13.00 11.56 -5.20
CA TRP A 119 -13.67 11.07 -3.98
C TRP A 119 -13.41 11.87 -2.70
N LEU A 120 -12.45 12.80 -2.69
CA LEU A 120 -12.24 13.67 -1.54
C LEU A 120 -12.96 14.99 -1.80
N SER A 121 -14.09 15.21 -1.13
CA SER A 121 -14.94 16.41 -1.16
C SER A 121 -14.23 17.71 -0.68
N GLY A 122 -12.92 17.80 -0.83
CA GLY A 122 -12.07 18.90 -0.37
C GLY A 122 -10.81 19.14 -1.21
N GLY A 123 -10.75 18.66 -2.46
CA GLY A 123 -9.67 19.02 -3.40
C GLY A 123 -8.29 18.49 -2.99
N ALA A 124 -8.15 17.16 -2.93
CA ALA A 124 -6.84 16.55 -2.71
C ALA A 124 -5.83 16.98 -3.79
N PRO A 125 -4.55 17.22 -3.44
CA PRO A 125 -3.54 17.63 -4.40
C PRO A 125 -3.38 16.59 -5.51
N MET A 126 -3.16 17.06 -6.73
CA MET A 126 -2.94 16.23 -7.91
C MET A 126 -1.82 15.23 -7.63
N ILE A 127 -2.10 13.93 -7.77
CA ILE A 127 -1.07 12.90 -7.76
C ILE A 127 -0.42 12.90 -9.14
N ASN A 128 0.90 13.11 -9.19
CA ASN A 128 1.68 13.18 -10.42
C ASN A 128 2.07 11.80 -10.99
N LEU A 129 1.44 10.72 -10.50
CA LEU A 129 1.79 9.36 -10.86
C LEU A 129 1.52 9.13 -12.34
N LYS A 130 2.57 8.71 -13.06
CA LYS A 130 2.57 8.41 -14.49
C LYS A 130 2.76 6.93 -14.75
N GLU A 131 3.55 6.23 -13.93
CA GLU A 131 3.95 4.85 -14.23
C GLU A 131 3.98 3.95 -13.00
N ILE A 132 3.49 2.71 -13.16
CA ILE A 132 3.73 1.62 -12.20
C ILE A 132 4.22 0.40 -12.96
N TYR A 133 5.31 -0.21 -12.50
CA TYR A 133 5.89 -1.42 -13.08
C TYR A 133 5.63 -2.61 -12.15
N PHE A 134 4.81 -3.55 -12.61
CA PHE A 134 4.50 -4.78 -11.88
C PHE A 134 5.41 -5.94 -12.31
N PRO A 135 6.09 -6.60 -11.36
CA PRO A 135 6.96 -7.73 -11.65
C PRO A 135 6.14 -8.97 -12.01
N ALA A 136 6.80 -9.97 -12.61
CA ALA A 136 6.13 -11.23 -12.94
C ALA A 136 5.82 -12.09 -11.71
N SER A 137 6.52 -11.84 -10.61
CA SER A 137 6.48 -12.63 -9.38
C SER A 137 5.29 -12.42 -8.46
N ILE A 138 4.42 -11.44 -8.73
CA ILE A 138 3.16 -11.32 -7.97
C ILE A 138 2.33 -12.56 -8.24
N GLN A 139 1.97 -13.29 -7.19
CA GLN A 139 1.24 -14.56 -7.24
C GLN A 139 -0.11 -14.48 -6.53
N LYS A 140 -0.30 -13.49 -5.65
CA LYS A 140 -1.51 -13.34 -4.85
C LYS A 140 -1.92 -11.87 -4.74
N LEU A 141 -3.22 -11.65 -4.81
CA LEU A 141 -3.87 -10.39 -4.48
C LEU A 141 -4.63 -10.52 -3.16
N GLY A 142 -4.63 -9.46 -2.36
CA GLY A 142 -5.41 -9.41 -1.11
C GLY A 142 -6.90 -9.24 -1.36
N ASP A 143 -7.70 -9.51 -0.35
CA ASP A 143 -9.17 -9.37 -0.42
C ASP A 143 -9.54 -7.90 -0.75
N ASP A 144 -8.88 -6.94 -0.11
CA ASP A 144 -9.06 -5.51 -0.38
C ASP A 144 -8.79 -5.15 -1.85
N PHE A 145 -7.88 -5.87 -2.52
CA PHE A 145 -7.63 -5.68 -3.93
C PHE A 145 -8.89 -5.95 -4.76
N TYR A 146 -9.54 -7.09 -4.52
CA TYR A 146 -10.74 -7.48 -5.25
C TYR A 146 -11.96 -6.61 -4.90
N TYR A 147 -12.10 -6.23 -3.63
CA TYR A 147 -13.24 -5.43 -3.18
C TYR A 147 -13.15 -3.95 -3.55
N THR A 148 -11.95 -3.36 -3.55
CA THR A 148 -11.80 -1.90 -3.70
C THR A 148 -10.88 -1.51 -4.84
N SER A 149 -9.76 -2.22 -5.01
CA SER A 149 -8.74 -1.82 -5.99
C SER A 149 -9.19 -2.09 -7.42
N ILE A 150 -9.84 -3.23 -7.67
CA ILE A 150 -10.42 -3.55 -8.98
C ILE A 150 -11.49 -2.53 -9.37
N MET A 151 -12.42 -2.22 -8.47
CA MET A 151 -13.47 -1.22 -8.75
C MET A 151 -12.86 0.14 -9.09
N TRP A 152 -11.79 0.54 -8.40
CA TRP A 152 -11.05 1.77 -8.70
C TRP A 152 -10.33 1.68 -10.04
N LEU A 153 -9.58 0.61 -10.32
CA LEU A 153 -8.89 0.45 -11.59
C LEU A 153 -9.86 0.40 -12.78
N GLU A 154 -11.03 -0.22 -12.61
CA GLU A 154 -12.09 -0.24 -13.60
C GLU A 154 -12.77 1.12 -13.77
N SER A 155 -12.82 1.97 -12.75
CA SER A 155 -13.38 3.32 -12.91
C SER A 155 -12.44 4.27 -13.66
N LEU A 156 -11.14 3.96 -13.73
CA LEU A 156 -10.17 4.64 -14.59
C LEU A 156 -10.38 4.36 -16.08
N LYS A 157 -11.45 3.65 -16.49
CA LYS A 157 -11.82 3.30 -17.88
C LYS A 157 -12.03 4.55 -18.76
N ALA A 158 -10.93 5.25 -19.07
CA ALA A 158 -10.70 6.24 -20.13
C ALA A 158 -9.44 7.10 -19.89
N ASP A 159 -8.77 7.02 -18.73
CA ASP A 159 -7.93 8.12 -18.26
C ASP A 159 -6.42 7.98 -18.50
N LYS A 160 -5.84 9.03 -19.10
CA LYS A 160 -4.44 9.17 -19.58
C LYS A 160 -3.39 9.33 -18.48
N TYR A 161 -3.75 9.12 -17.21
CA TYR A 161 -2.92 9.59 -16.10
C TYR A 161 -1.82 8.60 -15.70
N VAL A 162 -2.14 7.30 -15.60
CA VAL A 162 -1.17 6.28 -15.18
C VAL A 162 -1.07 5.18 -16.25
N THR A 163 0.14 4.91 -16.70
CA THR A 163 0.47 3.72 -17.50
C THR A 163 0.91 2.59 -16.57
N PHE A 164 0.20 1.48 -16.64
CA PHE A 164 0.59 0.25 -15.95
C PHE A 164 1.46 -0.59 -16.89
N TYR A 165 2.66 -0.93 -16.43
CA TYR A 165 3.59 -1.82 -17.12
C TYR A 165 3.55 -3.19 -16.46
N VAL A 166 3.30 -4.23 -17.24
CA VAL A 166 3.21 -5.62 -16.77
C VAL A 166 4.12 -6.51 -17.61
N LYS A 167 4.68 -7.55 -17.00
CA LYS A 167 5.44 -8.56 -17.74
C LYS A 167 4.51 -9.51 -18.48
N LYS A 168 4.90 -9.89 -19.69
CA LYS A 168 4.17 -10.89 -20.49
C LYS A 168 4.16 -12.25 -19.77
N GLY A 169 3.01 -12.90 -19.73
CA GLY A 169 2.75 -14.15 -19.01
C GLY A 169 2.58 -13.99 -17.50
N SER A 170 2.61 -12.76 -16.96
CA SER A 170 2.47 -12.55 -15.51
C SER A 170 1.02 -12.69 -15.03
N PHE A 171 0.86 -12.98 -13.73
CA PHE A 171 -0.46 -12.99 -13.11
C PHE A 171 -1.18 -11.65 -13.24
N MET A 172 -0.46 -10.53 -13.08
CA MET A 172 -1.02 -9.19 -13.26
C MET A 172 -1.49 -8.94 -14.70
N GLU A 173 -0.81 -9.48 -15.72
CA GLU A 173 -1.33 -9.42 -17.10
C GLU A 173 -2.69 -10.13 -17.20
N SER A 174 -2.85 -11.31 -16.59
CA SER A 174 -4.14 -12.03 -16.57
C SER A 174 -5.23 -11.23 -15.88
N VAL A 175 -4.94 -10.61 -14.74
CA VAL A 175 -5.88 -9.75 -14.00
C VAL A 175 -6.30 -8.56 -14.87
N PHE A 176 -5.34 -7.87 -15.50
CA PHE A 176 -5.63 -6.72 -16.35
C PHE A 176 -6.45 -7.09 -17.59
N LYS A 177 -6.16 -8.22 -18.23
CA LYS A 177 -6.96 -8.74 -19.34
C LYS A 177 -8.39 -9.05 -18.91
N PHE A 178 -8.56 -9.74 -17.78
CA PHE A 178 -9.87 -10.16 -17.28
C PHE A 178 -10.80 -8.96 -17.01
N HIS A 179 -10.27 -7.89 -16.42
CA HIS A 179 -11.02 -6.67 -16.10
C HIS A 179 -11.05 -5.62 -17.24
N ASN A 180 -10.53 -5.97 -18.42
CA ASN A 180 -10.43 -5.07 -19.58
C ASN A 180 -9.71 -3.74 -19.26
N MET A 181 -8.60 -3.83 -18.52
CA MET A 181 -7.78 -2.69 -18.10
C MET A 181 -6.65 -2.44 -19.10
N ALA A 182 -6.29 -1.17 -19.35
CA ALA A 182 -5.18 -0.82 -20.23
C ALA A 182 -3.82 -1.03 -19.54
N TYR A 183 -2.84 -1.57 -20.28
CA TYR A 183 -1.46 -1.76 -19.83
C TYR A 183 -0.49 -1.79 -21.02
N LYS A 184 0.81 -1.72 -20.72
CA LYS A 184 1.92 -1.94 -21.68
C LYS A 184 2.86 -3.04 -21.18
N TYR A 185 3.61 -3.66 -22.08
CA TYR A 185 4.67 -4.58 -21.71
C TYR A 185 5.98 -3.85 -21.43
N TYR A 186 6.84 -4.47 -20.61
CA TYR A 186 8.24 -4.10 -20.39
C TYR A 186 9.10 -5.34 -20.12
#